data_AF-A0A2A2G6C9-F1
#
_entry.id   AF-A0A2A2G6C9-F1
#
_cell.length_a   1.000
_cell.length_b   1.000
_cell.length_c   1.000
_cell.angle_alpha   90.00
_cell.angle_beta   90.00
_cell.angle_gamma   90.00
#
_symmetry.space_group_name_H-M   'P 1'
#
loop_
_entity.id
_entity.type
_entity.pdbx_description
1 polymer ?
#
loop_
_entity_poly.entity_id
_entity_poly.type
_entity_poly.pdbx_seq_one_letter_code
_entity_poly.pdbx_strand_id
1 'polypeptide(L)'
;MSVGPWESFANPRAYTAAPMAPGVAVFHAAAWIFSHSEDLSWSSLGIVVPDRSLVPELEQLRRLKSRGVRMGTITQAEDAHHFDRVLIAYRPDAATLARAEAMAQARVVVAIGENSEHLREWVNTHRPVHLGGADLLAAPLLPAPGPTVAMVG
;
A
#
# COMPACT_ATOMS: atom_id res chain seq x y z
N MET A 1 -13.23 -12.84 24.50
CA MET A 1 -12.01 -12.03 24.28
C MET A 1 -11.96 -11.77 22.79
N SER A 2 -12.24 -10.53 22.38
CA SER A 2 -12.24 -10.18 20.96
C SER A 2 -10.78 -10.03 20.55
N VAL A 3 -10.29 -10.99 19.78
CA VAL A 3 -8.98 -10.93 19.10
C VAL A 3 -9.01 -9.64 18.28
N GLY A 4 -8.20 -8.65 18.65
CA GLY A 4 -8.14 -7.40 17.89
C GLY A 4 -7.78 -7.75 16.43
N PRO A 5 -8.32 -7.06 15.42
CA PRO A 5 -8.19 -7.44 14.01
C PRO A 5 -6.75 -7.36 13.45
N TRP A 6 -5.78 -7.05 14.31
CA TRP A 6 -4.35 -6.97 14.03
C TRP A 6 -3.52 -8.10 14.66
N GLU A 7 -4.06 -8.90 15.59
CA GLU A 7 -3.26 -9.82 16.43
C GLU A 7 -2.59 -10.96 15.65
N SER A 8 -3.06 -11.24 14.43
CA SER A 8 -2.41 -12.21 13.53
C SER A 8 -1.11 -11.70 12.90
N PHE A 9 -0.81 -10.39 13.00
CA PHE A 9 0.34 -9.76 12.38
C PHE A 9 1.12 -8.94 13.42
N ALA A 10 2.42 -9.25 13.59
CA ALA A 10 3.31 -8.41 14.39
C ALA A 10 3.45 -6.98 13.82
N ASN A 11 3.20 -6.81 12.51
CA ASN A 11 3.13 -5.54 11.79
C ASN A 11 2.15 -5.71 10.61
N PRO A 12 0.89 -5.28 10.73
CA PRO A 12 -0.10 -5.41 9.67
C PRO A 12 0.32 -4.76 8.35
N ARG A 13 0.08 -5.46 7.24
CA ARG A 13 0.48 -5.03 5.90
C ARG A 13 -0.63 -5.20 4.91
N ALA A 14 -0.73 -4.27 3.99
CA ALA A 14 -1.69 -4.33 2.90
C ALA A 14 -1.13 -3.76 1.60
N TYR A 15 -1.78 -4.05 0.48
CA TYR A 15 -1.40 -3.46 -0.80
C TYR A 15 -2.57 -3.25 -1.73
N THR A 16 -2.37 -2.28 -2.63
CA THR A 16 -3.16 -2.11 -3.85
C THR A 16 -2.22 -2.15 -5.05
N ALA A 17 -2.69 -2.69 -6.16
CA ALA A 17 -1.92 -2.77 -7.40
C ALA A 17 -2.66 -2.10 -8.57
N ALA A 18 -1.95 -1.83 -9.66
CA ALA A 18 -2.57 -1.50 -10.93
C ALA A 18 -3.50 -2.64 -11.38
N PRO A 19 -4.60 -2.37 -12.10
CA PRO A 19 -5.08 -1.07 -12.58
C PRO A 19 -5.99 -0.40 -11.54
N MET A 20 -5.41 0.27 -10.56
CA MET A 20 -6.12 1.10 -9.60
C MET A 20 -5.50 2.49 -9.60
N ALA A 21 -6.34 3.52 -9.75
CA ALA A 21 -5.88 4.90 -9.67
C ALA A 21 -5.28 5.15 -8.27
N PRO A 22 -4.06 5.70 -8.17
CA PRO A 22 -3.37 5.86 -6.89
C PRO A 22 -4.17 6.64 -5.84
N GLY A 23 -4.95 7.65 -6.24
CA GLY A 23 -5.81 8.39 -5.32
C GLY A 23 -6.93 7.53 -4.71
N VAL A 24 -7.53 6.63 -5.49
CA VAL A 24 -8.56 5.68 -5.02
C VAL A 24 -7.92 4.66 -4.07
N ALA A 25 -6.73 4.18 -4.41
CA ALA A 25 -5.97 3.26 -3.58
C ALA A 25 -5.68 3.82 -2.19
N VAL A 26 -5.38 5.12 -2.06
CA VAL A 26 -5.20 5.77 -0.75
C VAL A 26 -6.48 5.72 0.09
N PHE A 27 -7.64 5.89 -0.52
CA PHE A 27 -8.92 5.78 0.20
C PHE A 27 -9.22 4.33 0.62
N HIS A 28 -8.91 3.34 -0.23
CA HIS A 28 -9.03 1.92 0.15
C HIS A 28 -8.11 1.58 1.31
N ALA A 29 -6.85 2.05 1.27
CA ALA A 29 -5.90 1.91 2.37
C ALA A 29 -6.44 2.51 3.66
N ALA A 30 -6.88 3.78 3.62
CA ALA A 30 -7.41 4.47 4.80
C ALA A 30 -8.68 3.78 5.36
N ALA A 31 -9.59 3.34 4.50
CA ALA A 31 -10.80 2.64 4.92
C ALA A 31 -10.47 1.31 5.62
N TRP A 32 -9.52 0.55 5.07
CA TRP A 32 -9.02 -0.67 5.71
C TRP A 32 -8.35 -0.36 7.05
N ILE A 33 -7.49 0.66 7.14
CA ILE A 33 -6.85 1.05 8.39
C ILE A 33 -7.90 1.41 9.48
N PHE A 34 -8.87 2.26 9.14
CA PHE A 34 -9.88 2.72 10.10
C PHE A 34 -10.88 1.63 10.48
N SER A 35 -11.11 0.61 9.65
CA SER A 35 -11.99 -0.50 10.03
C SER A 35 -11.39 -1.39 11.14
N HIS A 36 -10.12 -1.20 11.49
CA HIS A 36 -9.41 -2.02 12.46
C HIS A 36 -9.06 -1.29 13.76
N SER A 37 -9.32 0.02 13.86
CA SER A 37 -9.13 0.79 15.09
C SER A 37 -9.94 2.10 15.04
N GLU A 38 -10.81 2.27 16.03
CA GLU A 38 -11.62 3.49 16.21
C GLU A 38 -10.79 4.67 16.77
N ASP A 39 -9.63 4.39 17.36
CA ASP A 39 -8.71 5.41 17.91
C ASP A 39 -7.90 6.12 16.82
N LEU A 40 -7.88 5.57 15.60
CA LEU A 40 -7.15 6.16 14.48
C LEU A 40 -7.98 7.26 13.83
N SER A 41 -7.29 8.34 13.48
CA SER A 41 -7.86 9.45 12.73
C SER A 41 -7.00 9.76 11.51
N TRP A 42 -7.44 10.69 10.67
CA TRP A 42 -6.65 11.14 9.51
C TRP A 42 -5.27 11.68 9.91
N SER A 43 -5.12 12.31 11.08
CA SER A 43 -3.80 12.77 11.56
C SER A 43 -2.87 11.64 12.00
N SER A 44 -3.41 10.43 12.19
CA SER A 44 -2.65 9.21 12.45
C SER A 44 -2.09 8.58 11.18
N LEU A 45 -2.32 9.16 9.98
CA LEU A 45 -1.82 8.61 8.73
C LEU A 45 -0.60 9.41 8.23
N GLY A 46 0.45 8.69 7.86
CA GLY A 46 1.55 9.20 7.05
C GLY A 46 1.48 8.64 5.64
N ILE A 47 1.66 9.50 4.63
CA ILE A 47 1.87 9.09 3.25
C ILE A 47 3.31 9.44 2.86
N VAL A 48 4.06 8.44 2.44
CA VAL A 48 5.46 8.59 2.05
C VAL A 48 5.68 8.20 0.61
N VAL A 49 6.55 8.94 -0.07
CA VAL A 49 7.03 8.63 -1.42
C VAL A 49 8.54 8.31 -1.40
N PRO A 50 9.05 7.55 -2.39
CA PRO A 50 10.47 7.27 -2.51
C PRO A 50 11.34 8.53 -2.57
N ASP A 51 10.94 9.50 -3.39
CA ASP A 51 11.75 10.67 -3.69
C ASP A 51 10.91 11.97 -3.82
N ARG A 52 11.61 13.10 -3.79
CA ARG A 52 10.98 14.43 -3.74
C ARG A 52 10.23 14.78 -5.04
N SER A 53 10.56 14.19 -6.18
CA SER A 53 9.90 14.44 -7.46
C SER A 53 8.46 13.94 -7.50
N LEU A 54 8.12 12.96 -6.63
CA LEU A 54 6.77 12.42 -6.47
C LEU A 54 5.92 13.20 -5.46
N VAL A 55 6.52 14.10 -4.67
CA VAL A 55 5.78 14.92 -3.70
C VAL A 55 4.72 15.82 -4.36
N PRO A 56 4.96 16.47 -5.51
CA PRO A 56 3.92 17.19 -6.25
C PRO A 56 2.74 16.31 -6.65
N GLU A 57 2.92 15.01 -6.87
CA GLU A 57 1.79 14.10 -7.16
C GLU A 57 0.87 13.93 -5.95
N LEU A 58 1.42 14.02 -4.73
CA LEU A 58 0.63 14.06 -3.50
C LEU A 58 -0.22 15.33 -3.39
N GLU A 59 0.00 16.38 -4.19
CA GLU A 59 -0.88 17.55 -4.23
C GLU A 59 -2.30 17.18 -4.71
N GLN A 60 -2.45 16.10 -5.49
CA GLN A 60 -3.78 15.56 -5.82
C GLN A 60 -4.53 15.07 -4.56
N LEU A 61 -3.78 14.78 -3.48
CA LEU A 61 -4.28 14.37 -2.17
C LEU A 61 -4.39 15.56 -1.20
N ARG A 62 -4.32 16.82 -1.66
CA ARG A 62 -4.44 18.04 -0.83
C ARG A 62 -5.54 18.00 0.23
N ARG A 63 -6.69 17.40 -0.09
CA ARG A 63 -7.82 17.24 0.84
C ARG A 63 -7.49 16.37 2.06
N LEU A 64 -6.57 15.42 1.91
CA LEU A 64 -6.07 14.59 3.01
C LEU A 64 -5.12 15.39 3.91
N LYS A 65 -4.26 16.24 3.32
CA LYS A 65 -3.40 17.15 4.08
C LYS A 65 -4.22 18.09 4.97
N SER A 66 -5.34 18.64 4.47
CA SER A 66 -6.25 19.46 5.28
C SER A 66 -6.95 18.69 6.41
N ARG A 67 -6.99 17.35 6.34
CA ARG A 67 -7.49 16.48 7.40
C ARG A 67 -6.41 16.06 8.41
N GLY A 68 -5.19 16.57 8.25
CA GLY A 68 -4.06 16.28 9.15
C GLY A 68 -3.13 15.16 8.68
N VAL A 69 -3.37 14.55 7.52
CA VAL A 69 -2.48 13.52 6.96
C VAL A 69 -1.11 14.13 6.68
N ARG A 70 -0.06 13.50 7.19
CA ARG A 70 1.32 13.94 6.96
C ARG A 70 1.83 13.34 5.67
N MET A 71 2.50 14.15 4.85
CA MET A 71 2.97 13.76 3.53
C MET A 71 4.41 14.19 3.34
N GLY A 72 5.25 13.32 2.79
CA GLY A 72 6.66 13.64 2.54
C GLY A 72 7.40 12.47 1.91
N THR A 73 8.72 12.56 1.89
CA THR A 73 9.56 11.42 1.52
C THR A 73 9.74 10.45 2.69
N ILE A 74 10.12 9.21 2.40
CA ILE A 74 10.46 8.24 3.46
C ILE A 74 11.61 8.75 4.36
N THR A 75 12.60 9.47 3.82
CA THR A 75 13.67 10.09 4.62
C THR A 75 13.13 11.14 5.59
N GLN A 76 12.23 12.01 5.12
CA GLN A 76 11.58 12.99 6.00
C GLN A 76 10.76 12.29 7.09
N ALA A 77 10.21 11.11 6.79
CA ALA A 77 9.47 10.33 7.77
C ALA A 77 10.34 9.72 8.86
N GLU A 78 11.52 9.22 8.49
CA GLU A 78 12.53 8.75 9.43
C GLU A 78 13.05 9.88 10.33
N ASP A 79 13.41 11.02 9.73
CA ASP A 79 13.96 12.18 10.44
C ASP A 79 12.96 12.80 11.42
N ALA A 80 11.68 12.81 11.06
CA ALA A 80 10.66 13.45 11.86
C ALA A 80 10.37 12.70 13.18
N HIS A 81 10.74 11.41 13.30
CA HIS A 81 10.50 10.53 14.46
C HIS A 81 9.07 10.50 15.05
N HIS A 82 8.11 11.24 14.48
CA HIS A 82 6.80 11.53 15.02
C HIS A 82 5.66 11.00 14.13
N PHE A 83 5.93 10.13 13.15
CA PHE A 83 4.85 9.52 12.39
C PHE A 83 4.06 8.58 13.30
N ASP A 84 2.80 8.94 13.54
CA ASP A 84 1.89 8.14 14.34
C ASP A 84 1.57 6.86 13.58
N ARG A 85 2.29 5.77 13.87
CA ARG A 85 1.86 4.38 13.78
C ARG A 85 1.38 3.81 12.44
N VAL A 86 1.05 4.58 11.40
CA VAL A 86 0.54 4.07 10.12
C VAL A 86 1.21 4.79 8.95
N LEU A 87 1.85 4.01 8.08
CA LEU A 87 2.52 4.47 6.87
C LEU A 87 1.85 3.88 5.63
N ILE A 88 1.44 4.77 4.73
CA ILE A 88 1.03 4.45 3.37
C ILE A 88 2.21 4.82 2.46
N ALA A 89 2.87 3.82 1.92
CA ALA A 89 3.92 3.98 0.94
C ALA A 89 3.29 4.13 -0.46
N TYR A 90 3.34 5.35 -0.98
CA TYR A 90 2.74 5.73 -2.25
C TYR A 90 3.74 5.58 -3.39
N ARG A 91 3.40 4.75 -4.38
CA ARG A 91 4.28 4.33 -5.50
C ARG A 91 5.68 3.95 -5.00
N PRO A 92 5.78 3.07 -3.99
CA PRO A 92 7.06 2.81 -3.35
C PRO A 92 7.97 2.01 -4.27
N ASP A 93 9.28 2.12 -4.11
CA ASP A 93 10.23 1.14 -4.63
C ASP A 93 10.59 0.11 -3.53
N ALA A 94 11.41 -0.89 -3.88
CA ALA A 94 11.85 -1.90 -2.93
C ALA A 94 12.59 -1.29 -1.73
N ALA A 95 13.39 -0.24 -1.96
CA ALA A 95 14.12 0.46 -0.90
C ALA A 95 13.18 1.19 0.07
N THR A 96 12.14 1.84 -0.45
CA THR A 96 11.12 2.55 0.32
C THR A 96 10.34 1.58 1.21
N LEU A 97 10.00 0.39 0.70
CA LEU A 97 9.33 -0.64 1.50
C LEU A 97 10.26 -1.19 2.58
N ALA A 98 11.51 -1.54 2.25
CA ALA A 98 12.47 -2.02 3.23
C ALA A 98 12.67 -1.03 4.38
N ARG A 99 12.72 0.27 4.06
CA ARG A 99 12.81 1.36 5.03
C ARG A 99 11.53 1.50 5.86
N ALA A 100 10.36 1.50 5.23
CA ALA A 100 9.08 1.55 5.94
C ALA A 100 8.89 0.36 6.92
N GLU A 101 9.35 -0.83 6.53
CA GLU A 101 9.35 -2.03 7.39
C GLU A 101 10.35 -1.94 8.55
N ALA A 102 11.46 -1.24 8.37
CA ALA A 102 12.47 -1.03 9.41
C ALA A 102 12.08 0.06 10.42
N MET A 103 11.07 0.88 10.13
CA MET A 103 10.61 1.92 11.04
C MET A 103 9.86 1.30 12.23
N ALA A 104 10.52 1.24 13.39
CA ALA A 104 9.95 0.66 14.62
C ALA A 104 8.63 1.33 15.07
N GLN A 105 8.41 2.59 14.69
CA GLN A 105 7.17 3.31 14.99
C GLN A 105 6.02 2.94 14.06
N ALA A 106 6.30 2.38 12.88
CA ALA A 106 5.27 2.00 11.90
C ALA A 106 4.62 0.68 12.33
N ARG A 107 3.33 0.76 12.70
CA ARG A 107 2.50 -0.41 13.01
C ARG A 107 1.75 -0.96 11.80
N VAL A 108 1.60 -0.16 10.74
CA VAL A 108 0.90 -0.58 9.53
C VAL A 108 1.64 -0.03 8.32
N VAL A 109 1.92 -0.90 7.34
CA VAL A 109 2.53 -0.53 6.05
C VAL A 109 1.57 -0.89 4.93
N VAL A 110 1.15 0.12 4.16
CA VAL A 110 0.30 -0.08 2.96
C VAL A 110 1.03 0.35 1.70
N ALA A 111 1.22 -0.55 0.75
CA ALA A 111 1.89 -0.26 -0.53
C ALA A 111 0.87 0.06 -1.64
N ILE A 112 1.03 1.21 -2.30
CA ILE A 112 0.19 1.63 -3.43
C ILE A 112 1.02 1.63 -4.71
N GLY A 113 0.95 0.57 -5.51
CA GLY A 113 1.75 0.45 -6.73
C GLY A 113 0.97 0.76 -8.00
N GLU A 114 1.45 1.71 -8.81
CA GLU A 114 0.97 1.93 -10.20
C GLU A 114 1.77 1.06 -11.21
N ASN A 115 3.03 0.76 -10.91
CA ASN A 115 3.81 -0.29 -11.57
C ASN A 115 4.08 -1.39 -10.54
N SER A 116 3.15 -2.32 -10.36
CA SER A 116 3.12 -3.18 -9.16
C SER A 116 4.05 -4.40 -9.23
N GLU A 117 4.77 -4.63 -10.33
CA GLU A 117 5.62 -5.82 -10.47
C GLU A 117 6.74 -5.88 -9.44
N HIS A 118 7.36 -4.73 -9.11
CA HIS A 118 8.40 -4.67 -8.08
C HIS A 118 7.86 -4.99 -6.68
N LEU A 119 6.54 -4.90 -6.45
CA LEU A 119 5.91 -5.27 -5.18
C LEU A 119 5.84 -6.79 -5.00
N ARG A 120 5.96 -7.59 -6.07
CA ARG A 120 5.73 -9.05 -6.02
C ARG A 120 6.65 -9.74 -5.00
N GLU A 121 7.90 -9.31 -4.88
CA GLU A 121 8.82 -9.85 -3.87
C GLU A 121 8.35 -9.52 -2.46
N TRP A 122 8.01 -8.25 -2.20
CA TRP A 122 7.51 -7.83 -0.89
C TRP A 122 6.20 -8.54 -0.52
N VAL A 123 5.27 -8.69 -1.47
CA VAL A 123 4.01 -9.43 -1.29
C VAL A 123 4.28 -10.91 -1.03
N ASN A 124 5.28 -11.50 -1.70
CA ASN A 124 5.67 -12.88 -1.45
C ASN A 124 6.25 -13.10 -0.05
N THR A 125 7.09 -12.19 0.41
CA THR A 125 7.77 -12.28 1.70
C THR A 125 6.82 -12.02 2.87
N HIS A 126 5.97 -10.98 2.76
CA HIS A 126 5.20 -10.49 3.90
C HIS A 126 3.73 -10.91 3.92
N ARG A 127 3.23 -11.52 2.84
CA ARG A 127 1.82 -11.94 2.67
C ARG A 127 0.81 -10.86 3.12
N PRO A 128 0.91 -9.62 2.58
CA PRO A 128 0.00 -8.53 2.91
C PRO A 128 -1.43 -8.79 2.43
N VAL A 129 -2.39 -8.11 3.05
CA VAL A 129 -3.79 -8.12 2.59
C VAL A 129 -3.92 -7.40 1.25
N HIS A 130 -4.53 -8.05 0.26
CA HIS A 130 -4.86 -7.42 -1.02
C HIS A 130 -6.12 -6.56 -0.89
N LEU A 131 -6.01 -5.25 -1.11
CA LEU A 131 -7.11 -4.28 -0.99
C LEU A 131 -7.76 -3.92 -2.34
N GLY A 132 -7.17 -4.38 -3.44
CA GLY A 132 -7.72 -4.29 -4.79
C GLY A 132 -6.68 -3.95 -5.85
N GLY A 133 -7.11 -4.07 -7.11
CA GLY A 133 -6.22 -4.04 -8.27
C GLY A 133 -5.92 -5.45 -8.76
N ALA A 134 -4.79 -5.62 -9.45
CA ALA A 134 -4.29 -6.94 -9.81
C ALA A 134 -3.79 -7.71 -8.57
N ASP A 135 -4.22 -8.95 -8.43
CA ASP A 135 -3.63 -9.86 -7.46
C ASP A 135 -2.25 -10.30 -7.94
N LEU A 136 -1.20 -9.89 -7.23
CA LEU A 136 0.19 -10.13 -7.61
C LEU A 136 0.68 -11.56 -7.33
N LEU A 137 -0.10 -12.33 -6.55
CA LEU A 137 0.17 -13.74 -6.24
C LEU A 137 -0.72 -14.69 -7.02
N ALA A 138 -1.78 -14.21 -7.67
CA ALA A 138 -2.61 -15.05 -8.53
C ALA A 138 -1.77 -15.64 -9.66
N ALA A 139 -1.96 -16.95 -9.91
CA ALA A 139 -1.36 -17.60 -11.07
C ALA A 139 -1.80 -16.86 -12.34
N PRO A 140 -0.91 -16.71 -13.34
CA PRO A 140 -1.31 -16.15 -14.63
C PRO A 140 -2.50 -16.96 -15.14
N LEU A 141 -3.60 -16.27 -15.49
CA LEU A 141 -4.69 -16.93 -16.21
C LEU A 141 -4.07 -17.50 -17.49
N LEU A 142 -3.98 -18.83 -17.57
CA LEU A 142 -3.54 -19.50 -18.78
C LEU A 142 -4.40 -18.96 -19.94
N PRO A 143 -3.82 -18.63 -21.09
CA PRO A 143 -4.61 -18.21 -22.23
C PRO A 143 -5.64 -19.30 -22.51
N ALA A 144 -6.90 -18.90 -22.64
CA ALA A 144 -7.98 -19.82 -23.01
C ALA A 144 -7.53 -20.62 -24.24
N PRO A 145 -7.75 -21.95 -24.28
CA PRO A 145 -7.39 -22.73 -25.46
C PRO A 145 -8.03 -22.06 -26.68
N GLY A 146 -7.17 -21.62 -27.62
CA GLY A 146 -7.61 -21.00 -28.85
C GLY A 146 -8.59 -21.93 -29.59
N PRO A 147 -9.50 -21.38 -30.40
CA PRO A 147 -10.48 -22.20 -31.11
C PRO A 147 -9.75 -23.29 -31.88
N THR A 148 -10.10 -24.55 -31.60
CA THR A 148 -9.63 -25.70 -32.36
C THR A 148 -10.05 -25.47 -33.81
N VAL A 149 -9.10 -25.12 -34.67
CA VAL A 149 -9.33 -25.16 -36.12
C VAL A 149 -9.46 -26.63 -36.47
N ALA A 150 -10.69 -27.09 -36.61
CA ALA A 150 -10.98 -28.36 -37.24
C ALA A 150 -10.45 -28.27 -38.68
N MET A 151 -9.32 -28.93 -38.95
CA MET A 151 -8.87 -29.20 -40.30
C MET A 151 -9.93 -30.09 -40.96
N VAL A 152 -10.74 -29.49 -41.83
CA VAL A 152 -11.69 -30.20 -42.68
C VAL A 152 -11.00 -30.46 -44.03
N GLY A 153 -10.91 -31.74 -44.39
CA GLY A 153 -10.95 -32.23 -45.77
C GLY A 153 -9.66 -32.14 -46.57
#